data_AF-A0A1J5D6K9-F1
#
_entry.id   AF-A0A1J5D6K9-F1
#
_cell.length_a   1.000
_cell.length_b   1.000
_cell.length_c   1.000
_cell.angle_alpha   90.00
_cell.angle_beta   90.00
_cell.angle_gamma   90.00
#
_symmetry.space_group_name_H-M   'P 1'
#
loop_
_entity.id
_entity.type
_entity.pdbx_description
1 polymer ?
#
loop_
_entity_poly.entity_id
_entity_poly.type
_entity_poly.pdbx_seq_one_letter_code
_entity_poly.pdbx_strand_id
1 'polypeptide(L)'
;MLIRSKQKVLLSLLMRSSADALQKLSLDKKFLGGQVGILEILHTWGSTLEYHPHVHCLIPGGAITEKGTIWRESRKKFLPAVRPLSKLFRGIFLSGPANRRPPLNGASTTSH
;
A
#
# COMPACT_ATOMS: atom_id res chain seq x y z
N MET A 1 24.84 0.95 4.15
CA MET A 1 23.39 0.62 4.12
C MET A 1 22.65 1.63 3.25
N LEU A 2 22.23 1.22 2.05
CA LEU A 2 21.74 2.11 0.97
C LEU A 2 20.62 3.07 1.40
N ILE A 3 19.62 2.57 2.15
CA ILE A 3 18.50 3.38 2.68
C ILE A 3 18.99 4.55 3.53
N ARG A 4 19.98 4.31 4.41
CA ARG A 4 20.50 5.33 5.32
C ARG A 4 21.19 6.49 4.59
N SER A 5 21.68 6.27 3.36
CA SER A 5 22.34 7.29 2.52
C SER A 5 21.38 8.08 1.61
N LYS A 6 20.18 7.54 1.34
CA LYS A 6 19.15 8.14 0.45
C LYS A 6 17.76 8.04 1.09
N GLN A 7 17.68 8.41 2.37
CA GLN A 7 16.52 8.14 3.23
C GLN A 7 15.21 8.68 2.65
N LYS A 8 15.18 9.96 2.23
CA LYS A 8 13.96 10.57 1.69
C LYS A 8 13.38 9.79 0.52
N VAL A 9 14.22 9.37 -0.43
CA VAL A 9 13.78 8.65 -1.64
C VAL A 9 13.36 7.23 -1.28
N LEU A 10 14.17 6.52 -0.52
CA LEU A 10 13.96 5.08 -0.27
C LEU A 10 12.86 4.81 0.76
N LEU A 11 12.69 5.67 1.76
CA LEU A 11 11.56 5.56 2.71
C LEU A 11 10.24 5.95 2.03
N SER A 12 10.25 6.99 1.18
CA SER A 12 9.06 7.33 0.38
C SER A 12 8.70 6.20 -0.58
N LEU A 13 9.69 5.56 -1.20
CA LEU A 13 9.47 4.42 -2.08
C LEU A 13 8.93 3.22 -1.31
N LEU A 14 9.43 2.97 -0.09
CA LEU A 14 8.96 1.90 0.79
C LEU A 14 7.47 2.05 1.09
N MET A 15 7.04 3.21 1.59
CA MET A 15 5.64 3.50 1.92
C MET A 15 4.74 3.45 0.67
N ARG A 16 5.15 4.08 -0.43
CA ARG A 16 4.34 4.04 -1.67
C ARG A 16 4.19 2.62 -2.21
N SER A 17 5.26 1.82 -2.16
CA SER A 17 5.22 0.44 -2.64
C SER A 17 4.35 -0.44 -1.77
N SER A 18 4.32 -0.24 -0.44
CA SER A 18 3.40 -0.96 0.44
C SER A 18 1.95 -0.62 0.15
N ALA A 19 1.62 0.67 0.03
CA ALA A 19 0.28 1.12 -0.32
C ALA A 19 -0.18 0.57 -1.69
N ASP A 20 0.66 0.65 -2.72
CA ASP A 20 0.33 0.14 -4.06
C ASP A 20 0.15 -1.38 -4.08
N ALA A 21 0.97 -2.13 -3.35
CA ALA A 21 0.85 -3.58 -3.27
C ALA A 21 -0.47 -4.00 -2.60
N LEU A 22 -0.81 -3.37 -1.47
CA LEU A 22 -2.08 -3.58 -0.77
C LEU A 22 -3.28 -3.19 -1.63
N GLN A 23 -3.18 -2.05 -2.32
CA GLN A 23 -4.27 -1.56 -3.16
C GLN A 23 -4.50 -2.47 -4.37
N LYS A 24 -3.44 -2.92 -5.05
CA LYS A 24 -3.55 -3.87 -6.16
C LYS A 24 -4.12 -5.21 -5.72
N LEU A 25 -3.66 -5.74 -4.59
CA LEU A 25 -4.17 -7.01 -4.07
C LEU A 25 -5.66 -6.90 -3.71
N SER A 26 -6.06 -5.79 -3.10
CA SER A 26 -7.45 -5.57 -2.67
C SER A 26 -8.42 -5.43 -3.84
N LEU A 27 -7.98 -4.88 -4.97
CA LEU A 27 -8.80 -4.74 -6.18
C LEU A 27 -9.12 -6.09 -6.85
N ASP A 28 -8.28 -7.11 -6.67
CA ASP A 28 -8.56 -8.44 -7.21
C ASP A 28 -9.74 -9.08 -6.45
N LYS A 29 -10.76 -9.49 -7.21
CA LYS A 29 -12.01 -10.10 -6.71
C LYS A 29 -11.80 -11.40 -5.95
N LYS A 30 -10.67 -12.10 -6.17
CA LYS A 30 -10.27 -13.27 -5.38
C LYS A 30 -9.99 -12.91 -3.92
N PHE A 31 -9.63 -11.66 -3.67
CA PHE A 31 -9.35 -11.09 -2.36
C PHE A 31 -10.57 -10.25 -1.91
N LEU A 32 -10.51 -8.91 -2.00
CA LEU A 32 -11.62 -8.02 -1.60
C LEU A 32 -12.51 -7.62 -2.79
N GLY A 33 -11.90 -7.40 -3.96
CA GLY A 33 -12.57 -6.87 -5.14
C GLY A 33 -13.04 -5.42 -4.96
N GLY A 34 -12.20 -4.57 -4.34
CA GLY A 34 -12.51 -3.16 -4.11
C GLY A 34 -11.31 -2.33 -3.63
N GLN A 35 -11.54 -1.02 -3.53
CA GLN A 35 -10.60 -0.05 -2.97
C GLN A 35 -10.61 -0.06 -1.45
N VAL A 36 -9.44 0.00 -0.83
CA VAL A 36 -9.28 0.02 0.63
C VAL A 36 -8.72 1.35 1.09
N GLY A 37 -9.15 1.81 2.25
CA GLY A 37 -8.38 2.82 2.99
C GLY A 37 -7.12 2.16 3.57
N ILE A 38 -5.99 2.88 3.57
CA ILE A 38 -4.73 2.38 4.13
C ILE A 38 -4.16 3.47 5.04
N LEU A 39 -3.92 3.10 6.30
CA LEU A 39 -3.16 3.92 7.24
C LEU A 39 -1.77 3.29 7.41
N GLU A 40 -0.71 4.03 7.07
CA GLU A 40 0.67 3.56 7.12
C GLU A 40 1.47 4.26 8.23
N ILE A 41 2.22 3.48 8.99
CA ILE A 41 3.13 3.96 10.04
C ILE A 41 4.53 3.46 9.71
N LEU A 42 5.46 4.39 9.50
CA LEU A 42 6.87 4.08 9.26
C LEU A 42 7.61 3.95 10.59
N HIS A 43 8.24 2.81 10.81
CA HIS A 43 9.21 2.60 11.89
C HIS A 43 10.60 2.46 11.29
N THR A 44 11.58 3.19 11.82
CA THR A 44 12.97 3.15 11.32
C THR A 44 13.90 2.32 12.18
N TRP A 45 13.47 1.94 13.38
CA TRP A 45 14.27 1.23 14.38
C TRP A 45 13.55 -0.04 14.83
N GLY A 46 14.30 -1.13 14.95
CA GLY A 46 13.83 -2.36 15.57
C GLY A 46 13.87 -2.29 17.11
N SER A 47 13.32 -3.31 17.78
CA SER A 47 13.30 -3.40 19.25
C SER A 47 14.69 -3.44 19.89
N THR A 48 15.69 -3.90 19.13
CA THR A 48 17.11 -3.96 19.54
C THR A 48 17.93 -2.76 19.04
N LEU A 49 17.26 -1.68 18.61
CA LEU A 49 17.86 -0.44 18.11
C LEU A 49 18.75 -0.59 16.86
N GLU A 50 18.62 -1.69 16.12
CA GLU A 50 19.14 -1.73 14.76
C GLU A 50 18.31 -0.85 13.83
N TYR A 51 18.99 -0.22 12.87
CA TYR A 51 18.32 0.52 11.81
C TYR A 51 17.60 -0.45 10.87
N HIS A 52 16.28 -0.58 11.05
CA HIS A 52 15.42 -1.55 10.36
C HIS A 52 14.14 -0.85 9.88
N PRO A 53 14.19 -0.10 8.76
CA PRO A 53 13.02 0.60 8.23
C PRO A 53 11.95 -0.38 7.74
N HIS A 54 10.77 -0.32 8.34
CA HIS A 54 9.59 -1.10 7.99
C HIS A 54 8.30 -0.28 8.14
N VAL A 55 7.24 -0.69 7.45
CA VAL A 55 5.95 0.01 7.47
C VAL A 55 4.87 -0.91 8.01
N HIS A 56 4.13 -0.45 9.01
CA HIS A 56 2.89 -1.08 9.46
C HIS A 56 1.73 -0.49 8.69
N CYS A 57 0.90 -1.35 8.11
CA CYS A 57 -0.28 -0.93 7.37
C CYS A 57 -1.53 -1.44 8.09
N LEU A 58 -2.40 -0.52 8.49
CA LEU A 58 -3.73 -0.84 8.97
C LEU A 58 -4.72 -0.64 7.82
N ILE A 59 -5.51 -1.68 7.55
CA ILE A 59 -6.57 -1.67 6.55
C ILE A 59 -7.91 -2.02 7.22
N PRO A 60 -9.04 -1.47 6.76
CA PRO A 60 -10.33 -1.86 7.28
C PRO A 60 -10.67 -3.30 6.84
N GLY A 61 -11.57 -3.93 7.59
CA GLY A 61 -12.07 -5.29 7.29
C GLY A 61 -13.02 -5.35 6.09
N GLY A 62 -12.79 -4.56 5.05
CA GLY A 62 -13.62 -4.49 3.84
C GLY A 62 -13.10 -3.44 2.85
N ALA A 63 -13.81 -3.29 1.74
CA ALA A 63 -13.43 -2.40 0.64
C ALA A 63 -14.65 -1.73 0.01
N ILE A 64 -14.46 -0.57 -0.59
CA ILE A 64 -15.48 0.09 -1.41
C ILE A 64 -15.34 -0.41 -2.85
N THR A 65 -16.45 -0.67 -3.54
CA THR A 65 -16.41 -1.03 -4.97
C THR A 65 -15.73 0.05 -5.79
N GLU A 66 -15.20 -0.30 -6.96
CA GLU A 66 -14.51 0.66 -7.85
C GLU A 66 -15.38 1.87 -8.23
N LYS A 67 -16.71 1.71 -8.26
CA LYS A 67 -17.66 2.80 -8.50
C LYS A 67 -17.93 3.68 -7.27
N GLY A 68 -17.35 3.38 -6.11
CA GLY A 68 -17.51 4.17 -4.89
C GLY A 68 -18.83 3.96 -4.14
N THR A 69 -19.75 3.13 -4.65
CA THR A 69 -21.15 3.12 -4.23
C THR A 69 -21.51 2.05 -3.21
N ILE A 70 -20.69 1.00 -3.06
CA ILE A 70 -21.04 -0.18 -2.27
C ILE A 70 -19.87 -0.59 -1.38
N TRP A 71 -20.16 -0.78 -0.09
CA TRP A 71 -19.24 -1.41 0.85
C TRP A 71 -19.27 -2.94 0.70
N ARG A 72 -18.09 -3.56 0.68
CA ARG A 72 -17.89 -5.01 0.65
C ARG A 72 -17.11 -5.43 1.87
N GLU A 73 -17.75 -6.19 2.75
CA GLU A 73 -17.08 -6.76 3.91
C GLU A 73 -16.06 -7.84 3.48
N SER A 74 -14.94 -7.89 4.20
CA SER A 74 -13.95 -8.94 4.04
C SER A 74 -14.45 -10.27 4.59
N ARG A 75 -13.89 -11.38 4.09
CA ARG A 75 -14.15 -12.71 4.68
C ARG A 75 -13.50 -12.78 6.07
N LYS A 76 -14.07 -13.53 7.02
CA LYS A 76 -13.53 -13.67 8.40
C LYS A 76 -12.04 -14.08 8.49
N LYS A 77 -11.47 -14.71 7.45
CA LYS A 77 -10.05 -15.10 7.35
C LYS A 77 -9.30 -14.36 6.23
N PHE A 78 -9.73 -13.13 5.91
CA PHE A 78 -9.19 -12.34 4.81
C PHE A 78 -7.74 -11.88 5.01
N LEU A 79 -7.19 -12.01 6.21
CA LEU A 79 -5.83 -11.58 6.55
C LEU A 79 -4.83 -12.00 5.45
N PRO A 80 -4.03 -11.03 5.00
CA PRO A 80 -3.62 -10.89 3.62
C PRO A 80 -2.86 -12.13 3.20
N ALA A 81 -3.13 -12.60 1.99
CA ALA A 81 -2.33 -13.65 1.38
C ALA A 81 -0.88 -13.16 1.29
N VAL A 82 -0.09 -13.49 2.33
CA VAL A 82 1.25 -12.94 2.58
C VAL A 82 2.13 -13.20 1.37
N ARG A 83 2.03 -14.40 0.79
CA ARG A 83 2.80 -14.78 -0.41
C ARG A 83 2.49 -13.88 -1.62
N PRO A 84 1.23 -13.72 -2.07
CA PRO A 84 0.88 -12.73 -3.10
C PRO A 84 1.31 -11.30 -2.78
N LEU A 85 1.06 -10.82 -1.56
CA LEU A 85 1.39 -9.45 -1.17
C LEU A 85 2.90 -9.20 -1.23
N SER A 86 3.72 -10.11 -0.68
CA SER A 86 5.17 -9.99 -0.70
C SER A 86 5.75 -10.01 -2.12
N LYS A 87 5.16 -10.81 -3.02
CA LYS A 87 5.57 -10.83 -4.44
C LYS A 87 5.25 -9.50 -5.14
N LEU A 88 4.04 -8.97 -4.93
CA LEU A 88 3.62 -7.68 -5.50
C LEU A 88 4.49 -6.54 -4.98
N PHE A 89 4.66 -6.46 -3.66
CA PHE A 89 5.52 -5.46 -3.02
C PHE A 89 6.94 -5.50 -3.58
N ARG A 90 7.57 -6.69 -3.63
CA ARG A 90 8.93 -6.84 -4.16
C ARG A 90 9.02 -6.37 -5.62
N GLY A 91 8.07 -6.76 -6.46
CA GLY A 91 8.05 -6.35 -7.86
C GLY A 91 7.93 -4.83 -8.01
N ILE A 92 7.01 -4.21 -7.27
CA ILE A 92 6.78 -2.76 -7.30
C ILE A 92 8.00 -2.01 -6.77
N PHE A 93 8.50 -2.39 -5.60
CA PHE A 93 9.63 -1.73 -4.94
C PHE A 93 10.90 -1.78 -5.79
N LEU A 94 11.20 -2.93 -6.41
CA LEU A 94 12.38 -3.10 -7.27
C LEU A 94 12.23 -2.42 -8.64
N SER A 95 11.00 -2.20 -9.13
CA SER A 95 10.75 -1.48 -10.39
C SER A 95 11.06 0.02 -10.28
N GLY A 96 11.17 0.55 -9.06
CA GLY A 96 11.56 1.93 -8.80
C GLY A 96 10.52 2.98 -9.24
N PRO A 97 10.84 4.27 -9.06
CA PRO A 97 9.92 5.41 -9.28
C PRO A 97 9.55 5.69 -10.75
N ALA A 98 9.93 4.82 -11.70
CA ALA A 98 9.66 5.00 -13.13
C ALA A 98 8.20 4.70 -13.52
N ASN A 99 7.40 4.08 -12.64
CA ASN A 99 6.04 3.65 -12.93
C ASN A 99 5.05 4.31 -11.95
N ARG A 100 4.75 5.60 -12.14
CA ARG A 100 3.94 6.38 -11.19
C ARG A 100 2.47 6.46 -11.58
N ARG A 101 1.61 6.09 -10.63
CA ARG A 101 0.22 6.53 -10.53
C ARG A 101 0.21 8.04 -10.23
N PRO A 102 -0.59 8.86 -10.92
CA PRO A 102 -0.83 10.24 -10.50
C PRO A 102 -1.48 10.26 -9.11
N PRO A 103 -1.35 11.36 -8.34
CA PRO A 103 -2.04 11.51 -7.07
C PRO A 103 -3.53 11.23 -7.26
N LEU A 104 -4.15 10.59 -6.27
CA LEU A 104 -5.59 10.35 -6.26
C LEU A 104 -6.29 11.71 -6.15
N ASN A 105 -6.61 12.33 -7.29
CA ASN A 105 -7.42 13.53 -7.34
C ASN A 105 -8.84 13.16 -6.93
N GLY A 106 -9.15 13.39 -5.66
CA GLY A 106 -10.51 13.56 -5.15
C GLY A 106 -10.98 15.01 -5.19
N ALA A 107 -10.22 15.92 -5.79
CA ALA A 107 -10.66 17.28 -6.06
C ALA A 107 -11.07 17.37 -7.54
N SER A 108 -12.39 17.38 -7.75
CA SER A 108 -12.99 17.91 -8.96
C SER A 108 -12.36 19.27 -9.27
N THR A 109 -11.55 19.34 -10.32
CA THR A 109 -11.29 20.61 -10.99
C THR A 109 -12.65 21.08 -11.51
N THR A 110 -13.23 22.07 -10.84
CA THR A 110 -14.30 22.88 -11.41
C THR A 110 -13.78 23.46 -12.72
N SER A 111 -14.38 23.01 -13.82
CA SER A 111 -14.26 23.65 -15.11
C SER A 111 -15.63 24.28 -15.39
N HIS A 112 -15.57 25.57 -15.74
CA HIS A 112 -16.65 26.52 -15.99
C HIS A 112 -17.17 27.27 -14.78
#